data_AF-A0A0U1RPY0-F1
#
_entry.id   AF-A0A0U1RPY0-F1
#
_cell.length_a   1.000
_cell.length_b   1.000
_cell.length_c   1.000
_cell.angle_alpha   90.00
_cell.angle_beta   90.00
_cell.angle_gamma   90.00
#
_symmetry.space_group_name_H-M   'P 1'
#
loop_
_entity.id
_entity.type
_entity.pdbx_description
1 polymer ?
#
loop_
_entity_poly.entity_id
_entity_poly.type
_entity_poly.pdbx_seq_one_letter_code
_entity_poly.pdbx_strand_id
1 'polypeptide(L)' 'MRENEDGPQNTVAAVDLLVPGVGELFGGSLREERYHVLEQRLARSGLTKAYQW' A
#
# COMPACT_ATOMS: atom_id res chain seq x y z
N MET A 1 1.67 1.03 0.04
CA MET A 1 0.89 0.22 1.02
C MET A 1 1.83 -0.26 2.10
N ARG A 2 1.40 -0.36 3.36
CA ARG A 2 2.29 -0.74 4.45
C ARG A 2 2.84 -2.16 4.22
N GLU A 3 4.16 -2.31 4.30
CA GLU A 3 4.83 -3.62 4.27
C GLU A 3 4.59 -4.39 5.56
N ASN A 4 4.41 -5.71 5.44
CA ASN A 4 4.28 -6.62 6.57
C ASN A 4 5.66 -6.86 7.21
N GLU A 5 5.73 -6.91 8.53
CA GLU A 5 6.99 -7.09 9.27
C GLU A 5 7.32 -8.57 9.53
N ASP A 6 6.32 -9.46 9.41
CA ASP A 6 6.38 -10.82 9.94
C ASP A 6 6.74 -11.92 8.90
N GLY A 7 7.24 -11.56 7.72
CA GLY A 7 7.37 -12.51 6.60
C GLY A 7 8.74 -12.49 5.90
N PRO A 8 9.24 -13.65 5.41
CA PRO A 8 10.42 -13.71 4.55
C PRO A 8 10.18 -13.14 3.14
N GLN A 9 8.92 -12.79 2.82
CA GLN A 9 8.49 -12.32 1.51
C GLN A 9 8.02 -10.87 1.59
N ASN A 10 8.41 -10.05 0.60
CA ASN A 10 7.99 -8.66 0.50
C ASN A 10 6.50 -8.57 0.14
N THR A 11 5.65 -8.48 1.15
CA THR A 11 4.18 -8.43 1.05
C THR A 11 3.64 -7.19 1.77
N VAL A 12 2.39 -6.84 1.46
CA VAL A 12 1.71 -5.69 2.06
C VAL A 12 0.40 -6.13 2.70
N ALA A 13 -0.05 -5.37 3.70
CA ALA A 13 -1.35 -5.55 4.32
C ALA A 13 -2.46 -4.99 3.40
N ALA A 14 -2.84 -5.76 2.40
CA ALA A 14 -3.92 -5.47 1.46
C ALA A 14 -4.97 -6.59 1.45
N VAL A 15 -6.19 -6.25 1.08
CA VAL A 15 -7.33 -7.17 1.00
C VAL A 15 -8.20 -6.82 -0.20
N ASP A 16 -8.61 -7.84 -0.94
CA ASP A 16 -9.59 -7.71 -2.02
C ASP A 16 -10.84 -8.55 -1.68
N LEU A 17 -12.02 -8.00 -1.90
CA LEU A 17 -13.31 -8.68 -1.78
C LEU A 17 -13.74 -9.13 -3.18
N LEU A 18 -13.72 -10.44 -3.41
CA LEU A 18 -14.12 -11.03 -4.69
C LEU A 18 -15.54 -11.58 -4.62
N VAL A 19 -16.35 -11.24 -5.62
CA VAL A 19 -17.72 -11.74 -5.80
C VAL A 19 -17.77 -12.70 -7.00
N PRO A 20 -18.32 -13.92 -6.85
CA PRO A 20 -18.40 -14.90 -7.92
C PRO A 20 -19.07 -14.36 -9.19
N GLY A 21 -18.41 -14.54 -10.34
CA GLY A 21 -18.90 -14.11 -11.65
C GLY A 21 -18.70 -12.62 -11.97
N VAL A 22 -18.40 -11.78 -10.98
CA VAL A 22 -18.11 -10.33 -11.16
C VAL A 22 -16.62 -10.03 -11.07
N GLY A 23 -15.92 -10.68 -10.13
CA GLY A 23 -14.53 -10.37 -9.82
C GLY A 23 -14.43 -9.47 -8.57
N GLU A 24 -13.49 -8.52 -8.58
CA GLU A 24 -13.28 -7.63 -7.43
C GLU A 24 -14.43 -6.63 -7.26
N LEU A 25 -14.96 -6.57 -6.05
CA LEU A 25 -15.95 -5.57 -5.64
C LEU A 25 -15.32 -4.46 -4.79
N PHE A 26 -14.32 -4.78 -3.97
CA PHE A 26 -13.68 -3.82 -3.08
C PHE A 26 -12.22 -4.18 -2.83
N GLY A 27 -11.34 -3.18 -2.84
CA GLY A 27 -9.94 -3.29 -2.47
C GLY A 27 -9.60 -2.36 -1.30
N GLY A 28 -8.91 -2.89 -0.30
CA GLY A 28 -8.50 -2.19 0.92
C GLY A 28 -7.03 -2.44 1.26
N SER A 29 -6.43 -1.54 2.02
CA SER A 29 -5.08 -1.76 2.56
C SER A 29 -4.86 -0.94 3.83
N LEU A 30 -4.03 -1.45 4.73
CA LEU A 30 -3.45 -0.62 5.78
C LEU A 30 -2.54 0.44 5.13
N ARG A 31 -2.82 1.71 5.44
CA ARG A 31 -2.07 2.84 4.92
C ARG A 31 -0.74 2.94 5.66
N GLU A 32 0.29 3.33 4.94
CA GLU A 32 1.60 3.56 5.55
C GLU A 32 1.52 4.85 6.36
N GLU A 33 1.48 4.71 7.68
CA GLU A 33 1.42 5.81 8.63
C GLU A 33 2.81 6.28 9.10
N ARG A 34 3.86 5.48 8.85
CA ARG A 34 5.23 5.83 9.25
C ARG A 34 5.80 6.82 8.24
N TYR A 35 5.89 8.08 8.65
CA TYR A 35 6.29 9.21 7.79
C TYR A 35 7.57 8.93 6.99
N HIS A 36 8.66 8.51 7.64
CA HIS A 36 9.94 8.29 6.95
C HIS A 36 9.88 7.18 5.88
N VAL A 37 9.11 6.13 6.14
CA VAL A 37 8.91 5.03 5.19
C VAL A 37 8.08 5.51 3.99
N LEU A 38 7.03 6.30 4.26
CA LEU A 38 6.20 6.90 3.23
C LEU A 38 7.00 7.88 2.36
N GLU A 39 7.79 8.76 2.96
CA GLU A 39 8.63 9.75 2.29
C GLU A 39 9.65 9.06 1.36
N GLN A 40 10.34 8.02 1.85
CA GLN A 40 11.27 7.23 1.05
C GLN A 40 10.59 6.58 -0.17
N ARG A 41 9.37 6.06 0.01
CA ARG A 41 8.60 5.46 -1.09
C ARG A 41 8.12 6.49 -2.09
N LEU A 42 7.67 7.66 -1.63
CA LEU A 42 7.30 8.77 -2.52
C LEU A 42 8.51 9.26 -3.33
N ALA A 43 9.69 9.35 -2.71
CA ALA A 43 10.93 9.70 -3.38
C ALA A 43 11.31 8.66 -4.45
N ARG A 44 11.25 7.37 -4.12
CA ARG A 44 11.51 6.28 -5.08
C ARG A 44 10.54 6.29 -6.27
N SER A 45 9.29 6.66 -6.03
CA SER A 45 8.26 6.75 -7.08
C SER A 45 8.26 8.10 -7.83
N GLY A 46 9.14 9.04 -7.47
CA GLY A 46 9.17 10.38 -8.07
C GLY A 46 7.95 11.25 -7.75
N LEU A 47 7.20 10.91 -6.69
CA LEU A 47 5.93 11.54 -6.33
C LEU A 47 6.04 12.57 -5.20
N THR A 48 7.24 12.76 -4.60
CA THR A 48 7.44 13.63 -3.43
C THR A 48 6.77 14.99 -3.58
N LYS A 49 6.98 15.69 -4.70
CA LYS A 49 6.42 17.03 -4.93
C LYS A 49 4.89 17.06 -5.03
N ALA A 50 4.28 15.99 -5.55
CA ALA A 50 2.82 15.94 -5.78
C ALA A 50 2.03 15.76 -4.48
N TYR A 51 2.65 15.22 -3.44
CA TYR A 51 2.01 14.89 -2.16
C TYR A 51 2.60 15.70 -0.99
N GLN A 52 2.99 16.97 -1.22
CA GLN A 52 3.48 17.90 -0.18
C GLN A 52 2.40 18.81 0.42
N TRP A 53 1.12 18.52 0.15
CA TRP A 53 0.02 19.21 0.80
C TRP A 53 0.00 18.93 2.30
#